data_AF-A0AAI9SUA5-F1
#
_entry.id   AF-A0AAI9SUA5-F1
#
_cell.length_a   1.000
_cell.length_b   1.000
_cell.length_c   1.000
_cell.angle_alpha   90.00
_cell.angle_beta   90.00
_cell.angle_gamma   90.00
#
_symmetry.space_group_name_H-M   'P 1'
#
loop_
_entity.id
_entity.type
_entity.pdbx_description
1 polymer ?
#
loop_
_entity_poly.entity_id
_entity_poly.type
_entity_poly.pdbx_seq_one_letter_code
_entity_poly.pdbx_strand_id
1 'polypeptide(L)'
;MFKKFSKEDIHSRSNIKSSVQRGLKSNFTNSYPKLEGAIDNIIPKKSQVILIKCEGKISLYSVNKQANEQDSDSNSNSSNEIVLFQHFDDIVPTLRIVHKYPELFPRVQVDRGAIKFILGGANIMCPGLTSKGAQLPEEDWEEGTIVTVYAEGKENALAIGKLTMSINDIKSKNKGVGIELLHYLGDGLWNHSEN
;
A
#
# COMPACT_ATOMS: atom_id res chain seq x y z
N MET A 1 9.16 -3.00 4.86
CA MET A 1 8.53 -3.86 5.89
C MET A 1 8.53 -5.35 5.52
N PHE A 2 7.96 -5.76 4.37
CA PHE A 2 7.66 -7.17 4.08
C PHE A 2 8.75 -7.95 3.32
N LYS A 3 10.00 -7.48 3.28
CA LYS A 3 11.07 -8.10 2.47
C LYS A 3 11.31 -9.58 2.77
N LYS A 4 11.19 -9.99 4.03
CA LYS A 4 11.34 -11.37 4.49
C LYS A 4 10.03 -12.01 4.96
N PHE A 5 8.90 -11.34 4.71
CA PHE A 5 7.60 -11.82 5.17
C PHE A 5 7.27 -13.16 4.54
N SER A 6 6.78 -14.07 5.37
CA SER A 6 6.48 -15.45 5.04
C SER A 6 5.28 -15.94 5.85
N LYS A 7 4.86 -17.19 5.63
CA LYS A 7 3.77 -17.80 6.39
C LYS A 7 4.10 -17.99 7.88
N GLU A 8 5.38 -18.07 8.22
CA GLU A 8 5.86 -18.24 9.60
C GLU A 8 5.61 -16.98 10.45
N ASP A 9 5.53 -15.81 9.80
CA ASP A 9 5.24 -14.54 10.45
C ASP A 9 3.75 -14.38 10.82
N ILE A 10 2.89 -15.35 10.51
CA ILE A 10 1.44 -15.27 10.74
C ILE A 10 1.07 -15.97 12.05
N HIS A 11 0.54 -15.22 13.01
CA HIS A 11 0.18 -15.72 14.34
C HIS A 11 -1.26 -16.22 14.43
N SER A 12 -2.21 -15.50 13.84
CA SER A 12 -3.64 -15.88 13.94
C SER A 12 -4.49 -15.28 12.83
N ARG A 13 -5.64 -15.91 12.59
CA ARG A 13 -6.68 -15.46 11.66
C ARG A 13 -8.02 -15.41 12.39
N SER A 14 -8.78 -14.35 12.20
CA SER A 14 -10.08 -14.20 12.84
C SER A 14 -11.04 -13.38 12.01
N ASN A 15 -12.30 -13.81 11.95
CA ASN A 15 -13.37 -13.05 11.34
C ASN A 15 -13.67 -11.81 12.19
N ILE A 16 -13.68 -10.62 11.58
CA ILE A 16 -14.08 -9.39 12.29
C ILE A 16 -15.59 -9.20 12.23
N LYS A 17 -16.14 -8.58 13.28
CA LYS A 17 -17.57 -8.24 13.38
C LYS A 17 -17.93 -7.11 12.41
N SER A 18 -19.19 -7.06 11.99
CA SER A 18 -19.68 -6.03 11.06
C SER A 18 -19.51 -4.58 11.57
N SER A 19 -19.53 -4.36 12.89
CA SER A 19 -19.24 -3.05 13.48
C SER A 19 -17.77 -2.65 13.31
N VAL A 20 -16.84 -3.60 13.51
CA VAL A 20 -15.40 -3.41 13.32
C VAL A 20 -15.09 -3.18 11.84
N GLN A 21 -15.73 -3.93 10.94
CA GLN A 21 -15.61 -3.71 9.49
C GLN A 21 -16.08 -2.31 9.08
N ARG A 22 -17.18 -1.80 9.65
CA ARG A 22 -17.64 -0.42 9.42
C ARG A 22 -16.60 0.61 9.90
N GLY A 23 -16.03 0.39 11.09
CA GLY A 23 -14.94 1.23 11.61
C GLY A 23 -13.70 1.20 10.71
N LEU A 24 -13.30 0.02 10.24
CA LEU A 24 -12.18 -0.15 9.32
C LEU A 24 -12.38 0.65 8.02
N LYS A 25 -13.58 0.55 7.43
CA LYS A 25 -13.92 1.29 6.21
C LYS A 25 -13.86 2.79 6.44
N SER A 26 -14.43 3.27 7.54
CA SER A 26 -14.40 4.69 7.91
C SER A 26 -12.96 5.18 8.11
N ASN A 27 -12.13 4.43 8.82
CA ASN A 27 -10.73 4.82 9.01
C ASN A 27 -9.97 4.86 7.67
N PHE A 28 -10.22 3.87 6.80
CA PHE A 28 -9.56 3.82 5.49
C PHE A 28 -9.99 4.99 4.58
N THR A 29 -11.28 5.35 4.56
CA THR A 29 -11.76 6.52 3.82
C THR A 29 -11.32 7.85 4.45
N ASN A 30 -11.14 7.91 5.76
CA ASN A 30 -10.61 9.10 6.41
C ASN A 30 -9.14 9.34 6.02
N SER A 31 -8.33 8.27 5.96
CA SER A 31 -6.94 8.35 5.49
C SER A 31 -6.85 8.62 3.98
N TYR A 32 -7.82 8.16 3.19
CA TYR A 32 -7.85 8.34 1.74
C TYR A 32 -9.24 8.79 1.27
N PRO A 33 -9.57 10.09 1.35
CA PRO A 33 -10.91 10.60 1.08
C PRO A 33 -11.46 10.22 -0.31
N LYS A 34 -10.58 10.12 -1.32
CA LYS A 34 -10.95 9.71 -2.68
C LYS A 34 -11.50 8.27 -2.77
N LEU A 35 -11.32 7.44 -1.74
CA LEU A 35 -11.87 6.08 -1.69
C LEU A 35 -13.37 6.02 -1.42
N GLU A 36 -14.03 7.10 -1.01
CA GLU A 36 -15.43 7.06 -0.58
C GLU A 36 -16.37 6.39 -1.60
N GLY A 37 -16.19 6.66 -2.89
CA GLY A 37 -16.98 6.04 -3.96
C GLY A 37 -16.61 4.59 -4.32
N ALA A 38 -15.42 4.13 -3.92
CA ALA A 38 -14.89 2.81 -4.28
C ALA A 38 -14.79 1.83 -3.10
N ILE A 39 -14.96 2.30 -1.85
CA ILE A 39 -14.74 1.50 -0.64
C ILE A 39 -15.67 0.28 -0.54
N ASP A 40 -16.88 0.37 -1.09
CA ASP A 40 -17.82 -0.77 -1.16
C ASP A 40 -17.38 -1.83 -2.18
N ASN A 41 -16.55 -1.48 -3.17
CA ASN A 41 -15.96 -2.43 -4.10
C ASN A 41 -14.73 -3.12 -3.50
N ILE A 42 -13.95 -2.39 -2.69
CA ILE A 42 -12.75 -2.92 -2.02
C ILE A 42 -13.14 -3.77 -0.81
N ILE A 43 -14.09 -3.30 0.02
CA ILE A 43 -14.59 -4.00 1.21
C ILE A 43 -16.12 -4.09 1.12
N PRO A 44 -16.67 -5.08 0.40
CA PRO A 44 -18.10 -5.25 0.23
C PRO A 44 -18.85 -5.37 1.56
N LYS A 45 -20.04 -4.76 1.64
CA LYS A 45 -20.86 -4.76 2.86
C LYS A 45 -21.27 -6.18 3.32
N LYS A 46 -21.40 -7.11 2.37
CA LYS A 46 -21.81 -8.51 2.61
C LYS A 46 -20.63 -9.49 2.70
N SER A 47 -19.40 -9.05 2.41
CA SER A 47 -18.24 -9.94 2.49
C SER A 47 -17.77 -10.11 3.93
N GLN A 48 -17.41 -11.34 4.30
CA GLN A 48 -16.67 -11.59 5.53
C GLN A 48 -15.24 -11.02 5.39
N VAL A 49 -14.84 -10.19 6.34
CA VAL A 49 -13.47 -9.68 6.46
C VAL A 49 -12.72 -10.51 7.49
N ILE A 50 -11.50 -10.93 7.14
CA ILE A 50 -10.61 -11.70 8.00
C ILE A 50 -9.46 -10.79 8.43
N LEU A 51 -9.24 -10.69 9.73
CA LEU A 51 -8.05 -10.08 10.33
C LEU A 51 -7.00 -11.15 10.53
N ILE A 52 -5.82 -10.92 9.96
CA ILE A 52 -4.64 -11.77 10.07
C ILE A 52 -3.61 -11.01 10.90
N LYS A 53 -3.25 -11.52 12.08
CA LYS A 53 -2.22 -10.91 12.93
C LYS A 53 -0.87 -11.52 12.63
N CYS A 54 0.13 -10.66 12.46
CA CYS A 54 1.48 -11.05 12.10
C CYS A 54 2.52 -10.57 13.11
N GLU A 55 3.74 -11.05 12.96
CA GLU A 55 4.93 -10.57 13.66
C GLU A 55 5.15 -9.05 13.43
N GLY A 56 5.80 -8.37 14.38
CA GLY A 56 6.10 -6.94 14.24
C GLY A 56 4.88 -6.01 14.35
N LYS A 57 3.80 -6.43 15.03
CA LYS A 57 2.56 -5.65 15.20
C LYS A 57 1.89 -5.27 13.88
N ILE A 58 2.02 -6.14 12.87
CA ILE A 58 1.36 -5.99 11.59
C ILE A 58 0.01 -6.72 11.62
N SER A 59 -1.02 -6.09 11.07
CA SER A 59 -2.33 -6.69 10.85
C SER A 59 -2.69 -6.61 9.37
N LEU A 60 -3.01 -7.74 8.74
CA LEU A 60 -3.49 -7.78 7.36
C LEU A 60 -5.01 -7.97 7.37
N TYR A 61 -5.71 -7.33 6.44
CA TYR A 61 -7.15 -7.47 6.29
C TYR A 61 -7.44 -8.04 4.92
N SER A 62 -8.06 -9.23 4.90
CA SER A 62 -8.46 -9.87 3.67
C SER A 62 -9.98 -9.96 3.53
N VAL A 63 -10.43 -9.91 2.29
CA VAL A 63 -11.84 -10.04 1.91
C VAL A 63 -11.98 -11.21 0.95
N ASN A 64 -13.09 -11.94 1.07
CA ASN A 64 -13.33 -13.06 0.16
C ASN A 64 -13.65 -12.52 -1.23
N LYS A 65 -12.84 -12.89 -2.23
CA LYS A 65 -13.00 -12.41 -3.61
C LYS A 65 -14.24 -13.08 -4.20
N GLN A 66 -15.30 -12.33 -4.42
CA GLN A 66 -16.37 -12.81 -5.29
C GLN A 66 -15.81 -12.85 -6.70
N ALA A 67 -15.89 -14.01 -7.35
CA ALA A 67 -15.40 -14.18 -8.71
C ALA A 67 -16.09 -13.14 -9.61
N ASN A 68 -15.35 -12.11 -10.00
CA ASN A 68 -15.75 -11.19 -11.05
C ASN A 68 -15.09 -11.68 -12.34
N GLU A 69 -15.87 -11.81 -13.41
CA GLU A 69 -15.53 -12.46 -14.68
C GLU A 69 -14.37 -11.82 -15.47
N GLN A 70 -13.73 -10.76 -14.94
CA GLN A 70 -12.69 -9.97 -15.63
C GLN A 70 -11.29 -10.05 -14.98
N ASP A 71 -11.06 -10.98 -14.05
CA ASP A 71 -9.69 -11.26 -13.60
C ASP A 71 -8.97 -12.15 -14.62
N SER A 72 -8.18 -11.52 -15.49
CA SER A 72 -7.28 -12.18 -16.46
C SER A 72 -6.06 -12.88 -15.82
N ASP A 73 -5.99 -12.91 -14.48
CA ASP A 73 -4.95 -13.63 -13.75
C ASP A 73 -5.41 -15.08 -13.51
N SER A 74 -4.91 -16.00 -14.33
CA SER A 74 -5.29 -17.42 -14.46
C SER A 74 -5.09 -18.32 -13.22
N ASN A 75 -5.08 -17.77 -12.01
CA ASN A 75 -4.94 -18.52 -10.75
C ASN A 75 -6.10 -18.29 -9.75
N SER A 76 -7.25 -17.79 -10.20
CA SER A 76 -8.42 -17.53 -9.34
C SER A 76 -9.20 -18.81 -9.00
N ASN A 77 -8.60 -19.67 -8.17
CA ASN A 77 -9.39 -20.42 -7.18
C ASN A 77 -9.68 -19.48 -6.02
N SER A 78 -10.93 -19.47 -5.54
CA SER A 78 -11.49 -18.78 -4.37
C SER A 78 -10.47 -18.42 -3.28
N SER A 79 -9.72 -17.33 -3.48
CA SER A 79 -8.68 -16.88 -2.55
C SER A 79 -9.12 -15.56 -1.94
N ASN A 80 -8.82 -15.39 -0.66
CA ASN A 80 -9.06 -14.13 0.00
C ASN A 80 -8.05 -13.12 -0.55
N GLU A 81 -8.52 -11.92 -0.92
CA GLU A 81 -7.65 -10.83 -1.34
C GLU A 81 -7.28 -9.99 -0.13
N ILE A 82 -5.98 -9.78 0.12
CA ILE A 82 -5.53 -8.81 1.13
C ILE A 82 -5.66 -7.41 0.55
N VAL A 83 -6.54 -6.61 1.14
CA VAL A 83 -6.90 -5.28 0.62
C VAL A 83 -6.09 -4.16 1.25
N LEU A 84 -5.73 -4.31 2.51
CA LEU A 84 -4.91 -3.35 3.26
C LEU A 84 -4.17 -4.06 4.39
N PHE A 85 -3.13 -3.40 4.88
CA PHE A 85 -2.47 -3.75 6.14
C PHE A 85 -2.45 -2.56 7.08
N GLN A 86 -2.32 -2.84 8.37
CA GLN A 86 -2.16 -1.86 9.41
C GLN A 86 -0.86 -2.14 10.16
N HIS A 87 -0.07 -1.10 10.41
CA HIS A 87 1.13 -1.16 11.23
C HIS A 87 1.05 -0.03 12.27
N PHE A 88 0.89 -0.39 13.54
CA PHE A 88 0.46 0.54 14.58
C PHE A 88 -0.84 1.26 14.19
N ASP A 89 -0.80 2.57 14.01
CA ASP A 89 -1.96 3.40 13.65
C ASP A 89 -2.05 3.67 12.14
N ASP A 90 -1.00 3.32 11.38
CA ASP A 90 -0.93 3.54 9.94
C ASP A 90 -1.77 2.50 9.20
N ILE A 91 -2.84 2.92 8.54
CA ILE A 91 -3.61 2.11 7.58
C ILE A 91 -3.03 2.30 6.19
N VAL A 92 -2.64 1.21 5.55
CA VAL A 92 -1.88 1.22 4.29
C VAL A 92 -2.54 0.28 3.27
N PRO A 93 -2.88 0.74 2.06
CA PRO A 93 -3.41 -0.14 1.02
C PRO A 93 -2.36 -1.17 0.58
N THR A 94 -2.78 -2.30 0.00
CA THR A 94 -1.84 -3.16 -0.72
C THR A 94 -1.56 -2.61 -2.12
N LEU A 95 -0.42 -2.98 -2.72
CA LEU A 95 -0.11 -2.57 -4.09
C LEU A 95 -1.17 -3.05 -5.09
N ARG A 96 -1.80 -4.21 -4.84
CA ARG A 96 -2.90 -4.73 -5.68
C ARG A 96 -4.11 -3.80 -5.69
N ILE A 97 -4.50 -3.26 -4.52
CA ILE A 97 -5.58 -2.26 -4.45
C ILE A 97 -5.16 -0.95 -5.11
N VAL A 98 -3.93 -0.49 -4.90
CA VAL A 98 -3.40 0.70 -5.57
C VAL A 98 -3.44 0.55 -7.10
N HIS A 99 -3.07 -0.62 -7.64
CA HIS A 99 -3.10 -0.88 -9.09
C HIS A 99 -4.53 -0.91 -9.66
N LYS A 100 -5.51 -1.38 -8.89
CA LYS A 100 -6.93 -1.34 -9.30
C LYS A 100 -7.52 0.07 -9.27
N TYR A 101 -7.03 0.93 -8.38
CA TYR A 101 -7.58 2.27 -8.13
C TYR A 101 -6.47 3.35 -8.02
N PRO A 102 -5.62 3.53 -9.04
CA PRO A 102 -4.39 4.32 -8.93
C PRO A 102 -4.63 5.79 -8.59
N GLU A 103 -5.72 6.37 -9.06
CA GLU A 103 -6.08 7.79 -8.87
C GLU A 103 -6.59 8.12 -7.46
N LEU A 104 -6.87 7.10 -6.64
CA LEU A 104 -7.48 7.28 -5.32
C LEU A 104 -6.45 7.44 -4.20
N PHE A 105 -5.16 7.37 -4.51
CA PHE A 105 -4.08 7.40 -3.52
C PHE A 105 -3.06 8.54 -3.78
N PRO A 106 -2.41 9.08 -2.74
CA PRO A 106 -1.33 10.05 -2.89
C PRO A 106 -0.19 9.46 -3.72
N ARG A 107 0.16 10.12 -4.82
CA ARG A 107 1.14 9.64 -5.81
C ARG A 107 2.40 10.50 -5.80
N VAL A 108 3.55 9.84 -5.76
CA VAL A 108 4.86 10.44 -6.05
C VAL A 108 5.56 9.63 -7.14
N GLN A 109 6.47 10.27 -7.88
CA GLN A 109 7.27 9.62 -8.91
C GLN A 109 8.76 9.78 -8.61
N VAL A 110 9.49 8.67 -8.73
CA VAL A 110 10.95 8.65 -8.72
C VAL A 110 11.51 8.50 -10.14
N ASP A 111 12.78 8.84 -10.28
CA ASP A 111 13.55 8.56 -11.50
C ASP A 111 13.75 7.05 -11.73
N ARG A 112 13.92 6.66 -13.00
CA ARG A 112 14.15 5.26 -13.41
C ARG A 112 15.31 4.59 -12.67
N GLY A 113 16.36 5.34 -12.33
CA GLY A 113 17.53 4.82 -11.62
C GLY A 113 17.21 4.26 -10.23
N ALA A 114 16.12 4.72 -9.60
CA ALA A 114 15.72 4.28 -8.26
C ALA A 114 15.03 2.90 -8.26
N ILE A 115 14.47 2.47 -9.39
CA ILE A 115 13.62 1.25 -9.48
C ILE A 115 14.31 0.03 -8.87
N LYS A 116 15.55 -0.27 -9.30
CA LYS A 116 16.29 -1.45 -8.84
C LYS A 116 16.48 -1.46 -7.31
N PHE A 117 16.74 -0.29 -6.72
CA PHE A 117 17.00 -0.18 -5.29
C PHE A 117 15.72 -0.33 -4.48
N ILE A 118 14.61 0.28 -4.93
CA ILE A 118 13.33 0.18 -4.25
C ILE A 118 12.80 -1.26 -4.29
N LEU A 119 12.89 -1.93 -5.44
CA LEU A 119 12.55 -3.36 -5.56
C LEU A 119 13.54 -4.27 -4.82
N GLY A 120 14.68 -3.74 -4.39
CA GLY A 120 15.61 -4.39 -3.46
C GLY A 120 15.25 -4.18 -1.98
N GLY A 121 14.21 -3.40 -1.69
CA GLY A 121 13.76 -3.08 -0.33
C GLY A 121 14.43 -1.85 0.30
N ALA A 122 15.02 -0.96 -0.49
CA ALA A 122 15.66 0.25 0.03
C ALA A 122 14.68 1.44 0.19
N ASN A 123 14.93 2.28 1.19
CA ASN A 123 14.25 3.56 1.35
C ASN A 123 14.54 4.51 0.17
N ILE A 124 13.66 5.48 -0.04
CA ILE A 124 13.81 6.47 -1.10
C ILE A 124 14.46 7.72 -0.51
N MET A 125 15.61 8.09 -1.08
CA MET A 125 16.37 9.26 -0.69
C MET A 125 15.83 10.51 -1.40
N CYS A 126 15.92 11.68 -0.76
CA CYS A 126 15.42 12.94 -1.34
C CYS A 126 15.97 13.24 -2.75
N PRO A 127 17.27 13.00 -3.08
CA PRO A 127 17.77 13.17 -4.44
C PRO A 127 17.09 12.32 -5.51
N GLY A 128 16.50 11.17 -5.13
CA GLY A 128 15.72 10.33 -6.04
C GLY A 128 14.30 10.84 -6.30
N LEU A 129 13.85 11.83 -5.51
CA LEU A 129 12.53 12.47 -5.58
C LEU A 129 12.59 13.89 -6.16
N THR A 130 13.79 14.43 -6.39
CA THR A 130 14.03 15.79 -6.91
C THR A 130 14.85 15.80 -8.21
N SER A 131 15.18 14.61 -8.73
CA SER A 131 15.87 14.45 -10.00
C SER A 131 14.96 14.75 -11.20
N LYS A 132 15.54 14.82 -12.40
CA LYS A 132 14.82 15.22 -13.62
C LYS A 132 13.61 14.31 -13.95
N GLY A 133 13.71 13.01 -13.69
CA GLY A 133 12.61 12.05 -13.90
C GLY A 133 11.63 11.97 -12.72
N ALA A 134 11.92 12.61 -11.58
CA ALA A 134 11.06 12.59 -10.42
C ALA A 134 9.96 13.65 -10.50
N GLN A 135 8.82 13.37 -9.87
CA GLN A 135 7.69 14.30 -9.77
C GLN A 135 7.08 14.18 -8.38
N LEU A 136 7.07 15.31 -7.67
CA LEU A 136 6.40 15.48 -6.39
C LEU A 136 5.16 16.35 -6.59
N PRO A 137 4.09 16.17 -5.80
CA PRO A 137 2.90 17.01 -5.85
C PRO A 137 3.24 18.47 -5.53
N GLU A 138 2.37 19.40 -5.96
CA GLU A 138 2.44 20.81 -5.53
C GLU A 138 1.99 20.98 -4.08
N GLU A 139 0.99 20.21 -3.65
CA GLU A 139 0.51 20.16 -2.28
C GLU A 139 1.62 19.70 -1.32
N ASP A 140 1.74 20.39 -0.19
CA ASP A 140 2.68 20.02 0.86
C ASP A 140 2.06 18.98 1.79
N TRP A 141 2.39 17.72 1.58
CA TRP A 141 2.01 16.65 2.51
C TRP A 141 3.01 16.55 3.65
N GLU A 142 2.50 16.42 4.87
CA GLU A 142 3.28 16.37 6.09
C GLU A 142 4.02 15.04 6.28
N GLU A 143 5.05 15.06 7.14
CA GLU A 143 5.70 13.85 7.64
C GLU A 143 4.67 12.83 8.17
N GLY A 144 4.91 11.55 7.90
CA GLY A 144 4.00 10.47 8.27
C GLY A 144 2.93 10.16 7.22
N THR A 145 2.75 11.02 6.20
CA THR A 145 1.80 10.75 5.11
C THR A 145 2.19 9.47 4.33
N ILE A 146 1.22 8.58 4.09
CA ILE A 146 1.40 7.38 3.28
C ILE A 146 1.28 7.74 1.79
N VAL A 147 2.28 7.37 1.00
CA VAL A 147 2.37 7.66 -0.42
C VAL A 147 2.62 6.42 -1.27
N THR A 148 2.08 6.43 -2.48
CA THR A 148 2.33 5.43 -3.52
C THR A 148 3.45 5.92 -4.43
N VAL A 149 4.43 5.06 -4.68
CA VAL A 149 5.66 5.40 -5.41
C VAL A 149 5.62 4.78 -6.79
N TYR A 150 5.64 5.63 -7.81
CA TYR A 150 5.73 5.29 -9.21
C TYR A 150 7.13 5.62 -9.74
N ALA A 151 7.48 5.10 -10.90
CA ALA A 151 8.72 5.48 -11.59
C ALA A 151 8.43 6.07 -12.96
N GLU A 152 9.32 6.95 -13.41
CA GLU A 152 9.24 7.56 -14.74
C GLU A 152 9.07 6.51 -15.85
N GLY A 153 7.97 6.62 -16.61
CA GLY A 153 7.63 5.70 -17.69
C GLY A 153 7.03 4.37 -17.22
N LYS A 154 6.54 4.29 -15.98
CA LYS A 154 5.77 3.15 -15.45
C LYS A 154 4.37 3.58 -15.05
N GLU A 155 3.39 2.81 -15.50
CA GLU A 155 1.97 3.07 -15.22
C GLU A 155 1.56 2.60 -13.82
N ASN A 156 2.17 1.52 -13.31
CA ASN A 156 1.85 0.91 -12.03
C ASN A 156 2.81 1.34 -10.93
N ALA A 157 2.28 1.48 -9.70
CA ALA A 157 3.08 1.75 -8.51
C ALA A 157 4.06 0.60 -8.27
N LEU A 158 5.29 0.91 -7.92
CA LEU A 158 6.30 -0.10 -7.58
C LEU A 158 6.46 -0.28 -6.07
N ALA A 159 6.00 0.68 -5.28
CA ALA A 159 6.09 0.67 -3.84
C ALA A 159 5.04 1.55 -3.16
N ILE A 160 4.91 1.34 -1.85
CA ILE A 160 4.18 2.18 -0.91
C ILE A 160 5.15 2.52 0.21
N GLY A 161 5.16 3.78 0.61
CA GLY A 161 6.05 4.30 1.62
C GLY A 161 5.39 5.35 2.51
N LYS A 162 6.13 5.78 3.51
CA LYS A 162 5.73 6.83 4.45
C LYS A 162 6.71 7.99 4.35
N LEU A 163 6.21 9.21 4.22
CA LEU A 163 7.05 10.41 4.24
C LEU A 163 7.79 10.51 5.57
N THR A 164 9.09 10.78 5.52
CA THR A 164 9.95 11.02 6.71
C THR A 164 10.27 12.50 6.92
N MET A 165 9.70 13.37 6.07
CA MET A 165 9.68 14.84 6.17
C MET A 165 8.61 15.34 5.18
N SER A 166 8.22 16.62 5.26
CA SER A 166 7.22 17.16 4.33
C SER A 166 7.70 17.22 2.88
N ILE A 167 6.79 17.33 1.93
CA ILE A 167 7.13 17.44 0.50
C ILE A 167 8.03 18.65 0.22
N ASN A 168 7.75 19.79 0.87
CA ASN A 168 8.57 20.98 0.75
C ASN A 168 9.97 20.81 1.33
N ASP A 169 10.10 20.07 2.44
CA ASP A 169 11.39 19.72 3.01
C ASP A 169 12.19 18.78 2.08
N ILE A 170 11.55 17.80 1.45
CA ILE A 170 12.20 16.92 0.46
C ILE A 170 12.79 17.76 -0.68
N LYS A 171 11.98 18.69 -1.24
CA LYS A 171 12.37 19.58 -2.33
C LYS A 171 13.52 20.51 -1.95
N SER A 172 13.44 21.14 -0.79
CA SER A 172 14.36 22.20 -0.36
C SER A 172 15.67 21.67 0.23
N LYS A 173 15.61 20.67 1.12
CA LYS A 173 16.79 20.09 1.78
C LYS A 173 17.57 19.17 0.85
N ASN A 174 16.85 18.43 -0.01
CA ASN A 174 17.39 17.48 -0.98
C ASN A 174 18.45 16.51 -0.38
N LYS A 175 18.26 16.10 0.87
CA LYS A 175 19.20 15.24 1.61
C LYS A 175 18.47 14.38 2.62
N GLY A 176 18.97 13.16 2.81
CA GLY A 176 18.41 12.20 3.76
C GLY A 176 17.38 11.28 3.13
N VAL A 177 16.75 10.47 3.97
CA VAL A 177 15.60 9.65 3.58
C VAL A 177 14.40 10.58 3.45
N GLY A 178 13.73 10.56 2.29
CA GLY A 178 12.48 11.29 2.09
C GLY A 178 11.25 10.39 2.27
N ILE A 179 11.39 9.10 1.95
CA ILE A 179 10.32 8.11 2.10
C ILE A 179 10.89 6.82 2.69
N GLU A 180 10.33 6.38 3.81
CA GLU A 180 10.55 5.06 4.38
C GLU A 180 9.73 4.01 3.59
N LEU A 181 10.37 2.91 3.18
CA LEU A 181 9.73 1.88 2.38
C LEU A 181 8.90 0.90 3.24
N LEU A 182 7.60 0.84 2.98
CA LEU A 182 6.69 -0.08 3.65
C LEU A 182 6.52 -1.37 2.85
N HIS A 183 6.05 -1.27 1.62
CA HIS A 183 5.68 -2.40 0.77
C HIS A 183 6.15 -2.16 -0.68
N TYR A 184 6.61 -3.19 -1.38
CA TYR A 184 7.09 -3.07 -2.77
C TYR A 184 6.78 -4.31 -3.61
N LEU A 185 6.79 -4.15 -4.94
CA LEU A 185 6.54 -5.26 -5.86
C LEU A 185 7.60 -6.36 -5.69
N GLY A 186 7.12 -7.59 -5.53
CA GLY A 186 7.99 -8.76 -5.32
C GLY A 186 8.46 -8.95 -3.89
N ASP A 187 8.00 -8.15 -2.92
CA ASP A 187 8.22 -8.47 -1.51
C ASP A 187 7.35 -9.64 -1.02
N GLY A 188 7.53 -10.03 0.24
CA GLY A 188 6.82 -11.17 0.81
C GLY A 188 5.30 -11.00 0.82
N LEU A 189 4.78 -9.77 1.04
CA LEU A 189 3.34 -9.53 1.01
C LEU A 189 2.80 -9.57 -0.42
N TRP A 190 3.54 -9.05 -1.41
CA TRP A 190 3.14 -9.11 -2.83
C TRP A 190 3.02 -10.55 -3.32
N ASN A 191 3.97 -11.40 -2.92
CA ASN A 191 4.04 -12.81 -3.29
C ASN A 191 3.14 -13.71 -2.42
N HIS A 192 2.58 -13.19 -1.33
CA HIS A 192 1.71 -13.97 -0.45
C HIS A 192 0.31 -14.12 -1.06
N SER A 193 -0.14 -15.36 -1.16
CA SER A 193 -1.53 -15.69 -1.43
C SER A 193 -2.22 -16.13 -0.15
N GLU A 194 -3.34 -15.49 0.17
CA GLU A 194 -4.18 -15.87 1.29
C GLU A 194 -5.20 -16.92 0.84
N ASN A 195 -4.89 -18.17 1.15
CA ASN A 195 -5.73 -19.35 0.89
C ASN A 195 -6.39 -19.84 2.18
#